data_AF-A0A7W6ALK6-F1
#
_entry.id   AF-A0A7W6ALK6-F1
#
_cell.length_a   1.000
_cell.length_b   1.000
_cell.length_c   1.000
_cell.angle_alpha   90.00
_cell.angle_beta   90.00
_cell.angle_gamma   90.00
#
_symmetry.space_group_name_H-M   'P 1'
#
loop_
_entity.id
_entity.type
_entity.pdbx_description
1 polymer ?
#
loop_
_entity_poly.entity_id
_entity_poly.type
_entity_poly.pdbx_seq_one_letter_code
_entity_poly.pdbx_strand_id
1 'polypeptide(L)'
;MSTIVQVETFIRNVPTIRRHVPAMATMHHPSIVLVRTRDADGIEGLGDGTTIGGLSYDEESPEGIKLAIDTYITPILLESDASRVAETMARIGRSVAGNHIAK
;
A
#
# COMPACT_ATOMS: atom_id res chain seq x y z
N MET A 1 20.08 4.45 -13.14
CA MET A 1 19.73 3.78 -11.88
C MET A 1 18.90 4.79 -11.13
N SER A 2 17.58 4.60 -11.09
CA SER A 2 16.65 5.55 -10.48
C SER A 2 16.36 5.01 -9.08
N THR A 3 17.16 5.41 -8.10
CA THR A 3 17.02 4.90 -6.72
C THR A 3 15.84 5.56 -6.03
N ILE A 4 14.99 4.78 -5.36
CA ILE A 4 13.91 5.33 -4.54
C ILE A 4 14.52 5.99 -3.30
N VAL A 5 14.19 7.27 -3.08
CA VAL A 5 14.73 8.06 -1.96
C VAL A 5 13.67 8.42 -0.92
N GLN A 6 12.40 8.29 -1.28
CA GLN A 6 11.30 8.61 -0.38
C GLN A 6 10.12 7.66 -0.61
N VAL A 7 9.51 7.20 0.48
CA VAL A 7 8.27 6.45 0.51
C VAL A 7 7.38 7.06 1.59
N GLU A 8 6.15 7.39 1.26
CA GLU A 8 5.15 7.92 2.20
C GLU A 8 3.84 7.17 2.02
N THR A 9 3.15 6.92 3.12
CA THR A 9 1.83 6.29 3.10
C THR A 9 0.80 7.11 3.88
N PHE A 10 -0.40 7.23 3.30
CA PHE A 10 -1.49 8.03 3.86
C PHE A 10 -2.78 7.23 3.85
N ILE A 11 -3.37 7.01 5.03
CA ILE A 11 -4.74 6.50 5.11
C ILE A 11 -5.69 7.66 4.81
N ARG A 12 -6.57 7.48 3.82
CA ARG A 12 -7.57 8.48 3.42
C ARG A 12 -8.95 7.85 3.43
N ASN A 13 -9.86 8.48 4.17
CA ASN A 13 -11.28 8.16 4.11
C ASN A 13 -11.91 8.99 2.99
N VAL A 14 -12.55 8.34 2.02
CA VAL A 14 -13.17 9.00 0.88
C VAL A 14 -14.69 9.00 1.08
N PRO A 15 -15.39 10.14 0.87
CA PRO A 15 -16.85 10.16 0.89
C PRO A 15 -17.43 9.22 -0.16
N THR A 16 -18.52 8.52 0.17
CA THR A 16 -19.27 7.68 -0.78
C THR A 16 -20.64 8.28 -1.06
N ILE A 17 -21.14 8.12 -2.29
CA ILE A 17 -22.47 8.58 -2.70
C ILE A 17 -23.61 7.86 -1.96
N ARG A 18 -23.37 6.63 -1.50
CA ARG A 18 -24.30 5.80 -0.73
C ARG A 18 -23.55 4.74 0.06
N ARG A 19 -24.19 4.22 1.10
CA ARG A 19 -23.68 3.04 1.80
C ARG A 19 -23.58 1.86 0.84
N HIS A 20 -22.44 1.18 0.84
CA HIS A 20 -22.23 -0.05 0.10
C HIS A 20 -22.32 -1.23 1.06
N VAL A 21 -23.18 -2.19 0.78
CA VAL A 21 -23.55 -3.28 1.70
C VAL A 21 -23.25 -4.63 1.04
N PRO A 22 -22.00 -5.10 1.07
CA PRO A 22 -21.67 -6.48 0.78
C PRO A 22 -22.14 -7.43 1.89
N ALA A 23 -22.04 -8.75 1.66
CA ALA A 23 -22.59 -9.78 2.55
C ALA A 23 -22.05 -9.74 4.00
N MET A 24 -20.81 -9.29 4.17
CA MET A 24 -20.03 -9.37 5.41
C MET A 24 -19.77 -8.00 6.07
N ALA A 25 -20.13 -6.89 5.42
CA ALA A 25 -19.84 -5.55 5.93
C ALA A 25 -20.84 -4.50 5.42
N THR A 26 -20.96 -3.38 6.13
CA THR A 26 -21.59 -2.16 5.60
C THR A 26 -20.56 -1.04 5.60
N MET A 27 -20.15 -0.61 4.40
CA MET A 27 -19.19 0.48 4.26
C MET A 27 -19.91 1.83 4.26
N HIS A 28 -19.58 2.64 5.27
CA HIS A 28 -20.03 4.02 5.41
C HIS A 28 -19.09 5.00 4.70
N HIS A 29 -17.81 4.69 4.66
CA HIS A 29 -16.79 5.34 3.84
C HIS A 29 -15.76 4.28 3.44
N PRO A 30 -15.30 4.23 2.18
CA PRO A 30 -14.10 3.49 1.83
C PRO A 30 -12.86 4.20 2.42
N SER A 31 -11.87 3.39 2.80
CA SER A 31 -10.58 3.84 3.27
C SER A 31 -9.50 3.31 2.34
N ILE A 32 -8.67 4.20 1.81
CA ILE A 32 -7.56 3.87 0.91
C ILE A 32 -6.24 4.13 1.62
N VAL A 33 -5.23 3.30 1.39
CA VAL A 33 -3.84 3.62 1.75
C VAL A 33 -3.15 4.13 0.50
N LEU A 34 -3.01 5.44 0.37
CA LEU A 34 -2.26 6.05 -0.72
C LEU A 34 -0.76 5.92 -0.43
N VAL A 35 -0.01 5.36 -1.38
CA VAL A 35 1.45 5.23 -1.32
C VAL A 35 2.04 6.20 -2.33
N ARG A 36 3.00 7.01 -1.88
CA ARG A 36 3.79 7.89 -2.74
C ARG A 36 5.25 7.50 -2.64
N THR A 37 5.86 7.23 -3.79
CA THR A 37 7.31 7.03 -3.90
C THR A 37 7.93 8.17 -4.70
N ARG A 38 9.18 8.50 -4.41
CA ARG A 38 9.97 9.43 -5.22
C ARG A 38 11.37 8.88 -5.43
N ASP A 39 11.86 8.98 -6.65
CA ASP A 39 13.23 8.60 -6.98
C ASP A 39 14.22 9.77 -6.87
N ALA A 40 15.51 9.46 -7.02
CA ALA A 40 16.59 10.45 -6.98
C ALA A 40 16.53 11.47 -8.15
N ASP A 41 15.86 11.13 -9.25
CA ASP A 41 15.65 12.00 -10.40
C ASP A 41 14.42 12.93 -10.21
N GLY A 42 13.68 12.77 -9.11
CA GLY A 42 12.51 13.56 -8.75
C GLY A 42 11.19 13.05 -9.34
N ILE A 43 11.19 11.89 -9.99
CA ILE A 43 9.98 11.26 -10.53
C ILE A 43 9.17 10.67 -9.38
N GLU A 44 7.85 10.89 -9.41
CA GLU A 44 6.92 10.36 -8.42
C GLU A 44 6.12 9.18 -8.95
N GLY A 45 5.98 8.15 -8.11
CA GLY A 45 5.03 7.05 -8.28
C GLY A 45 3.90 7.15 -7.26
N LEU A 46 2.67 6.85 -7.70
CA LEU A 46 1.51 6.73 -6.83
C LEU A 46 0.91 5.33 -6.96
N GLY A 47 0.57 4.74 -5.82
CA GLY A 47 -0.16 3.47 -5.72
C GLY A 47 -1.18 3.49 -4.61
N ASP A 48 -2.07 2.51 -4.58
CA ASP A 48 -3.06 2.37 -3.52
C ASP A 48 -3.14 0.93 -2.99
N GLY A 49 -3.33 0.82 -1.68
CA GLY A 49 -3.75 -0.41 -1.01
C GLY A 49 -5.13 -0.21 -0.42
N THR A 50 -6.16 -0.77 -1.05
CA THR A 50 -7.56 -0.56 -0.68
C THR A 50 -8.23 -1.87 -0.29
N THR A 51 -8.89 -1.87 0.88
CA THR A 51 -9.67 -2.99 1.39
C THR A 51 -11.14 -2.61 1.57
N ILE A 52 -12.01 -3.61 1.75
CA ILE A 52 -13.46 -3.44 1.90
C ILE A 52 -13.82 -3.58 3.39
N GLY A 53 -14.26 -2.50 4.02
CA GLY A 53 -14.77 -2.56 5.41
C GLY A 53 -13.72 -2.96 6.45
N GLY A 54 -12.45 -2.65 6.22
CA GLY A 54 -11.35 -3.00 7.11
C GLY A 54 -11.16 -4.52 7.21
N LEU A 55 -11.06 -5.03 8.44
CA LEU A 55 -10.89 -6.47 8.70
C LEU A 55 -12.17 -7.30 8.51
N SER A 56 -13.26 -6.70 8.02
CA SER A 56 -14.53 -7.40 7.84
C SER A 56 -14.57 -8.24 6.56
N TYR A 57 -13.72 -7.92 5.57
CA TYR A 57 -13.69 -8.61 4.28
C TYR A 57 -12.43 -9.47 4.11
N ASP A 58 -11.29 -8.98 4.58
CA ASP A 58 -10.00 -9.65 4.45
C ASP A 58 -9.16 -9.46 5.73
N GLU A 59 -8.01 -10.14 5.80
CA GLU A 59 -7.07 -10.08 6.92
C GLU A 59 -6.21 -8.79 6.94
N GLU A 60 -6.37 -7.91 5.96
CA GLU A 60 -5.65 -6.64 5.84
C GLU A 60 -6.58 -5.43 6.05
N SER A 61 -6.32 -4.65 7.11
CA SER A 61 -6.95 -3.34 7.33
C SER A 61 -6.11 -2.21 6.73
N PRO A 62 -6.66 -0.99 6.52
CA PRO A 62 -5.86 0.16 6.09
C PRO A 62 -4.69 0.47 7.04
N GLU A 63 -4.90 0.29 8.35
CA GLU A 63 -3.86 0.46 9.37
C GLU A 63 -2.78 -0.62 9.26
N GLY A 64 -3.19 -1.87 9.05
CA GLY A 64 -2.28 -3.00 8.84
C GLY A 64 -1.45 -2.85 7.56
N ILE A 65 -2.08 -2.45 6.46
CA ILE A 65 -1.42 -2.15 5.18
C ILE A 65 -0.38 -1.04 5.38
N LYS A 66 -0.76 0.09 6.00
CA LYS A 66 0.18 1.18 6.29
C LYS A 66 1.34 0.70 7.14
N LEU A 67 1.08 -0.05 8.21
CA LEU A 67 2.12 -0.62 9.07
C LEU A 67 3.08 -1.52 8.29
N ALA A 68 2.54 -2.41 7.46
CA ALA A 68 3.32 -3.33 6.63
C ALA A 68 4.25 -2.56 5.69
N ILE A 69 3.72 -1.53 5.02
CA ILE A 69 4.49 -0.71 4.09
C ILE A 69 5.57 0.08 4.83
N ASP A 70 5.21 0.83 5.87
CA ASP A 70 6.13 1.74 6.57
C ASP A 70 7.25 0.96 7.27
N THR A 71 6.92 -0.17 7.89
CA THR A 71 7.84 -0.89 8.78
C THR A 71 8.69 -1.91 8.03
N TYR A 72 8.09 -2.67 7.11
CA TYR A 72 8.73 -3.86 6.54
C TYR A 72 9.07 -3.72 5.06
N ILE A 73 8.28 -2.97 4.28
CA ILE A 73 8.48 -2.84 2.83
C ILE A 73 9.37 -1.63 2.51
N THR A 74 9.19 -0.50 3.19
CA THR A 74 9.92 0.75 2.95
C THR A 74 11.45 0.58 2.99
N PRO A 75 12.05 -0.14 3.96
CA PRO A 75 13.50 -0.36 3.95
C PRO A 75 14.00 -1.04 2.67
N ILE A 76 13.23 -1.97 2.11
CA ILE A 76 13.57 -2.67 0.87
C ILE A 76 13.45 -1.72 -0.32
N LEU A 77 12.39 -0.91 -0.36
CA LEU A 77 12.16 0.06 -1.43
C LEU A 77 13.28 1.11 -1.49
N LEU A 78 13.73 1.63 -0.34
CA LEU A 78 14.81 2.62 -0.28
C LEU A 78 16.18 2.08 -0.75
N GLU A 79 16.34 0.76 -0.82
CA GLU A 79 17.52 0.10 -1.36
C GLU A 79 17.33 -0.41 -2.81
N SER A 80 16.22 -0.04 -3.46
CA SER A 80 15.84 -0.55 -4.76
C SER A 80 15.99 0.48 -5.88
N ASP A 81 16.26 -0.02 -7.08
CA ASP A 81 16.15 0.75 -8.33
C ASP A 81 14.70 0.68 -8.82
N ALA A 82 14.04 1.83 -8.94
CA ALA A 82 12.66 1.98 -9.40
C ALA A 82 12.44 1.42 -10.81
N SER A 83 13.48 1.30 -11.63
CA SER A 83 13.39 0.65 -12.95
C SER A 83 13.37 -0.89 -12.87
N ARG A 84 13.71 -1.48 -11.73
CA ARG A 84 13.81 -2.94 -11.51
C ARG A 84 12.68 -3.46 -10.63
N VAL A 85 11.43 -3.20 -11.06
CA VAL A 85 10.22 -3.55 -10.31
C VAL A 85 10.14 -5.04 -9.97
N ALA A 86 10.35 -5.94 -10.94
CA ALA A 86 10.23 -7.38 -10.72
C ALA A 86 11.21 -7.92 -9.67
N GLU A 87 12.46 -7.43 -9.70
CA GLU A 87 13.47 -7.81 -8.70
C GLU A 87 13.10 -7.28 -7.31
N THR A 88 12.64 -6.03 -7.24
CA THR A 88 12.19 -5.40 -5.99
C THR A 88 11.01 -6.17 -5.39
N MET A 89 9.99 -6.50 -6.19
CA MET A 89 8.85 -7.30 -5.74
C MET A 89 9.25 -8.71 -5.31
N ALA A 90 10.22 -9.33 -5.98
CA ALA A 90 10.76 -10.61 -5.55
C ALA A 90 11.49 -10.51 -4.19
N ARG A 91 12.22 -9.42 -3.92
CA ARG A 91 12.82 -9.16 -2.60
C ARG A 91 11.73 -9.00 -1.53
N ILE A 92 10.74 -8.16 -1.79
CA ILE A 92 9.60 -7.93 -0.88
C ILE A 92 8.89 -9.26 -0.58
N GLY A 93 8.60 -10.08 -1.60
CA GLY A 93 7.94 -11.37 -1.44
C GLY A 93 8.72 -12.39 -0.61
N ARG A 94 10.05 -12.28 -0.51
CA ARG A 94 10.88 -13.11 0.37
C ARG A 94 10.92 -12.60 1.81
N SER A 95 10.76 -11.30 2.01
CA SER A 95 10.85 -10.64 3.33
C SER A 95 9.50 -10.48 4.02
N VAL A 96 8.40 -10.44 3.26
CA VAL A 96 7.04 -10.17 3.76
C VAL A 96 6.08 -11.26 3.29
N ALA A 97 5.66 -12.11 4.22
CA ALA A 97 4.64 -13.14 4.02
C ALA A 97 3.22 -12.55 4.10
N GLY A 98 2.25 -13.12 3.37
CA GLY A 98 0.89 -12.58 3.28
C GLY A 98 0.89 -11.15 2.74
N ASN A 99 0.08 -10.27 3.33
CA ASN A 99 0.06 -8.83 3.04
C ASN A 99 -0.01 -8.51 1.54
N HIS A 100 -0.96 -9.13 0.85
CA HIS A 100 -1.08 -9.05 -0.60
C HIS A 100 -1.57 -7.69 -1.07
N ILE A 101 -2.38 -6.98 -0.28
CA ILE A 101 -2.84 -5.63 -0.60
C ILE A 101 -1.70 -4.62 -0.39
N ALA A 102 -0.84 -4.85 0.61
CA ALA A 102 0.31 -3.98 0.87
C ALA A 102 1.47 -4.12 -0.12
N LYS A 103 1.57 -5.23 -0.87
CA LYS A 103 2.67 -5.54 -1.79
C LYS A 103 2.32 -5.20 -3.24
#